data_AF-H0GAU5-F1
#
_entry.id   AF-H0GAU5-F1
#
_cell.length_a   1.000
_cell.length_b   1.000
_cell.length_c   1.000
_cell.angle_alpha   90.00
_cell.angle_beta   90.00
_cell.angle_gamma   90.00
#
_symmetry.space_group_name_H-M   'P 1'
#
loop_
_entity.id
_entity.type
_entity.pdbx_description
1 polymer ?
#
loop_
_entity_poly.entity_id
_entity_poly.type
_entity_poly.pdbx_seq_one_letter_code
_entity_poly.pdbx_strand_id
1 'polypeptide(L)'
;MPGTVDNHFWQRFAGAMLLSVVQGAFQAASEHTESSGGPNLNSFQSNGAQAADTALKATINIPPTLQKNQGDAVSIFVARDLDFSDIYELRMTTATTSARHRRP
;
A
#
# COMPACT_ATOMS: atom_id res chain seq x y z
N MET A 1 0.76 7.07 -8.61
CA MET A 1 1.90 6.32 -9.19
C MET A 1 1.94 4.94 -8.57
N PRO A 2 2.10 3.87 -9.36
CA PRO A 2 2.25 2.53 -8.80
C PRO A 2 3.62 2.39 -8.11
N GLY A 3 3.62 1.85 -6.91
CA GLY A 3 4.79 1.48 -6.12
C GLY A 3 4.52 0.14 -5.42
N THR A 4 5.52 -0.40 -4.72
CA THR A 4 5.37 -1.65 -3.97
C THR A 4 4.71 -1.34 -2.63
N VAL A 5 3.60 -2.03 -2.32
CA VAL A 5 2.88 -1.85 -1.06
C VAL A 5 3.34 -2.91 -0.05
N ASP A 6 3.83 -2.48 1.10
CA ASP A 6 4.05 -3.33 2.26
C ASP A 6 2.88 -3.22 3.23
N ASN A 7 2.13 -4.32 3.38
CA ASN A 7 0.95 -4.39 4.24
C ASN A 7 1.26 -4.75 5.69
N HIS A 8 2.53 -5.02 6.04
CA HIS A 8 2.99 -5.39 7.38
C HIS A 8 2.17 -6.53 8.00
N PHE A 9 1.79 -7.53 7.19
CA PHE A 9 0.84 -8.57 7.61
C PHE A 9 1.31 -9.33 8.85
N TRP A 10 2.58 -9.75 8.89
CA TRP A 10 3.10 -10.49 10.05
C TRP A 10 3.19 -9.62 11.30
N GLN A 11 3.57 -8.36 11.17
CA GLN A 11 3.58 -7.43 12.31
C GLN A 11 2.17 -7.13 12.82
N ARG A 12 1.17 -7.10 11.92
CA ARG A 12 -0.23 -6.86 12.26
C ARG A 12 -0.90 -8.09 12.85
N PHE A 13 -0.66 -9.27 12.30
CA PHE A 13 -1.50 -10.44 12.58
C PHE A 13 -0.80 -11.58 13.32
N ALA A 14 0.54 -11.60 13.43
CA ALA A 14 1.23 -12.74 14.06
C ALA A 14 0.78 -12.98 15.52
N GLY A 15 0.65 -11.92 16.33
CA GLY A 15 0.21 -12.06 17.72
C GLY A 15 -1.23 -12.58 17.85
N ALA A 16 -2.14 -12.07 17.01
CA ALA A 16 -3.54 -12.51 16.98
C ALA A 16 -3.67 -13.96 16.50
N MET A 17 -2.87 -14.35 15.49
CA MET A 17 -2.82 -15.73 14.99
C MET A 17 -2.32 -16.69 16.05
N LEU A 18 -1.24 -16.35 16.77
CA LEU A 18 -0.73 -17.19 17.87
C LEU A 18 -1.76 -17.35 18.98
N LEU A 19 -2.43 -16.26 19.38
CA LEU A 19 -3.51 -16.32 20.37
C LEU A 19 -4.65 -17.22 19.92
N SER A 20 -5.05 -17.13 18.65
CA SER A 20 -6.09 -17.99 18.07
C SER A 20 -5.71 -19.47 18.11
N VAL A 21 -4.44 -19.81 17.84
CA VAL A 21 -3.94 -21.19 17.93
C VAL A 21 -3.98 -21.69 19.37
N VAL A 22 -3.54 -20.86 20.34
CA VAL A 22 -3.58 -21.21 21.77
C VAL A 22 -5.02 -21.43 22.25
N GLN A 23 -5.95 -20.53 21.89
CA GLN A 23 -7.36 -20.67 22.22
C GLN A 23 -7.98 -21.92 21.60
N GLY A 24 -7.67 -22.21 20.32
CA GLY A 24 -8.13 -23.41 19.63
C GLY A 24 -7.60 -24.70 20.24
N ALA A 25 -6.31 -24.73 20.63
CA ALA A 25 -5.70 -25.89 21.28
C ALA A 25 -6.30 -26.14 22.67
N PHE A 26 -6.52 -25.08 23.46
CA PHE A 26 -7.16 -25.20 24.77
C PHE A 26 -8.60 -25.73 24.65
N GLN A 27 -9.35 -25.26 23.64
CA GLN A 27 -10.70 -25.75 23.37
C GLN A 27 -10.71 -27.23 22.95
N ALA A 28 -9.85 -27.63 22.02
CA ALA A 28 -9.74 -29.02 21.61
C ALA A 28 -9.34 -29.95 22.79
N ALA A 29 -8.44 -29.49 23.66
CA ALA A 29 -8.06 -30.24 24.86
C ALA A 29 -9.22 -30.35 25.87
N SER A 30 -10.00 -29.28 26.09
CA SER A 30 -11.20 -29.33 26.93
C SER A 30 -12.28 -30.24 26.34
N GLU A 31 -12.51 -30.20 25.03
CA GLU A 31 -13.47 -31.08 24.33
C GLU A 31 -13.05 -32.56 24.38
N HIS A 32 -11.75 -32.84 24.37
CA HIS A 32 -11.24 -34.21 24.57
C HIS A 32 -11.32 -34.70 26.02
N THR A 33 -11.35 -33.79 27.00
CA THR A 33 -11.49 -34.13 28.43
C THR A 33 -12.97 -34.33 28.79
N GLU A 34 -13.88 -33.59 28.14
CA GLU A 34 -15.34 -33.73 28.27
C GLU A 34 -15.89 -34.73 27.24
N SER A 35 -15.67 -36.02 27.47
CA SER A 35 -16.15 -37.12 26.62
C SER A 35 -17.69 -37.28 26.55
N SER A 36 -18.47 -36.28 26.10
CA SER A 36 -19.90 -36.46 25.71
C SER A 36 -20.59 -35.18 25.18
N GLY A 37 -20.03 -34.49 24.19
CA GLY A 37 -20.76 -33.42 23.52
C GLY A 37 -20.06 -33.00 22.24
N GLY A 38 -20.72 -33.15 21.09
CA GLY A 38 -20.15 -32.79 19.78
C GLY A 38 -19.65 -31.34 19.73
N PRO A 39 -18.76 -31.01 18.77
CA PRO A 39 -18.02 -29.75 18.73
C PRO A 39 -18.96 -28.56 18.95
N ASN A 40 -18.68 -27.78 20.00
CA ASN A 40 -19.57 -26.70 20.42
C ASN A 40 -19.47 -25.54 19.42
N LEU A 41 -20.38 -25.50 18.44
CA LEU A 41 -20.43 -24.48 17.39
C LEU A 41 -20.50 -23.04 17.96
N ASN A 42 -21.06 -22.88 19.17
CA ASN A 42 -21.13 -21.59 19.86
C ASN A 42 -19.75 -21.06 20.27
N SER A 43 -18.79 -21.94 20.61
CA SER A 43 -17.42 -21.54 20.97
C SER A 43 -16.64 -21.05 19.74
N PHE A 44 -16.86 -21.67 18.58
CA PHE A 44 -16.22 -21.25 17.33
C PHE A 44 -16.68 -19.84 16.90
N GLN A 45 -17.97 -19.55 17.05
CA GLN A 45 -18.55 -18.27 16.69
C GLN A 45 -18.08 -17.13 17.62
N SER A 46 -17.92 -17.40 18.92
CA SER A 46 -17.41 -16.41 19.88
C SER A 46 -15.90 -16.15 19.71
N ASN A 47 -15.08 -17.17 19.46
CA ASN A 47 -13.66 -16.98 19.14
C ASN A 47 -13.44 -16.22 17.83
N GLY A 48 -14.25 -16.52 16.81
CA GLY A 48 -14.18 -15.85 15.51
C GLY A 48 -14.43 -14.35 15.63
N ALA A 49 -15.38 -13.94 16.48
CA ALA A 49 -15.63 -12.53 16.79
C ALA A 49 -14.43 -11.87 17.49
N GLN A 50 -13.79 -12.55 18.43
CA GLN A 50 -12.61 -12.05 19.14
C GLN A 50 -11.37 -11.93 18.23
N ALA A 51 -11.17 -12.89 17.34
CA ALA A 51 -10.14 -12.85 16.31
C ALA A 51 -10.37 -11.69 15.33
N ALA A 52 -11.62 -11.47 14.90
CA ALA A 52 -11.98 -10.36 14.02
C ALA A 52 -11.75 -8.99 14.68
N ASP A 53 -12.13 -8.83 15.95
CA ASP A 53 -11.90 -7.59 16.71
C ASP A 53 -10.40 -7.31 16.91
N THR A 54 -9.62 -8.36 17.19
CA THR A 54 -8.15 -8.24 17.32
C THR A 54 -7.49 -7.90 15.98
N ALA A 55 -7.91 -8.56 14.90
CA ALA A 55 -7.45 -8.30 13.55
C ALA A 55 -7.77 -6.85 13.12
N LEU A 56 -8.97 -6.35 13.45
CA LEU A 56 -9.36 -4.98 13.16
C LEU A 56 -8.52 -3.96 13.94
N LYS A 57 -8.30 -4.19 15.24
CA LYS A 57 -7.43 -3.36 16.10
C LYS A 57 -5.98 -3.33 15.62
N ALA A 58 -5.45 -4.45 15.15
CA ALA A 58 -4.10 -4.48 14.59
C ALA A 58 -4.02 -3.84 13.21
N THR A 59 -5.10 -3.92 12.42
CA THR A 59 -5.21 -3.26 11.11
C THR A 59 -5.12 -1.75 11.24
N ILE A 60 -5.78 -1.14 12.22
CA ILE A 60 -5.78 0.31 12.39
C ILE A 60 -4.47 0.88 12.96
N ASN A 61 -3.73 0.10 13.75
CA ASN A 61 -2.55 0.59 14.46
C ASN A 61 -1.26 0.58 13.64
N ILE A 62 -1.18 -0.22 12.57
CA ILE A 62 0.00 -0.29 11.69
C ILE A 62 -0.44 0.01 10.25
N PRO A 63 -0.16 1.21 9.71
CA PRO A 63 -0.55 1.58 8.36
C PRO A 63 0.32 0.85 7.31
N PRO A 64 -0.21 0.54 6.12
CA PRO A 64 0.61 0.04 5.02
C PRO A 64 1.59 1.14 4.55
N THR A 65 2.77 0.73 4.08
CA THR A 65 3.74 1.66 3.49
C THR A 65 3.84 1.44 1.98
N LEU A 66 3.97 2.53 1.23
CA LEU A 66 4.24 2.50 -0.20
C LEU A 66 5.71 2.80 -0.42
N GLN A 67 6.44 1.86 -0.99
CA GLN A 67 7.84 2.03 -1.35
C GLN A 67 7.99 2.29 -2.85
N LYS A 68 8.88 3.22 -3.19
CA LYS A 68 9.22 3.58 -4.56
C LYS A 68 10.72 3.74 -4.69
N ASN A 69 11.27 3.26 -5.79
CA ASN A 69 12.71 3.33 -6.05
C ASN A 69 13.15 4.76 -6.36
N GLN A 70 14.37 5.09 -5.98
CA GLN A 70 14.97 6.38 -6.33
C GLN A 70 15.20 6.47 -7.85
N GLY A 71 15.02 7.66 -8.42
CA GLY A 71 15.18 7.90 -9.86
C GLY A 71 14.08 7.30 -10.74
N ASP A 72 13.02 6.74 -10.14
CA ASP A 72 11.87 6.24 -10.89
C ASP A 72 11.08 7.40 -11.51
N ALA A 73 10.52 7.18 -12.69
CA ALA A 73 9.86 8.26 -13.44
C ALA A 73 8.58 8.70 -12.72
N VAL A 74 8.45 10.02 -12.54
CA VAL A 74 7.31 10.66 -11.86
C VAL A 74 6.69 11.72 -12.78
N SER A 75 5.37 11.73 -12.87
CA SER A 75 4.61 12.81 -13.52
C SER A 75 4.11 13.80 -12.48
N ILE A 76 4.35 15.09 -12.72
CA ILE A 76 3.85 16.19 -11.88
C ILE A 76 2.61 16.76 -12.55
N PHE A 77 1.51 16.85 -11.80
CA PHE A 77 0.31 17.52 -12.25
C PHE A 77 0.31 18.96 -11.74
N VAL A 78 0.21 19.93 -12.66
CA VAL A 78 0.11 21.35 -12.32
C VAL A 78 -1.37 21.74 -12.32
N ALA A 79 -1.88 22.16 -11.16
CA ALA A 79 -3.30 22.45 -10.98
C ALA A 79 -3.72 23.88 -11.38
N ARG A 80 -2.79 24.72 -11.84
CA ARG A 80 -3.02 26.12 -12.23
C ARG A 80 -2.13 26.47 -13.41
N ASP A 81 -2.50 27.49 -14.17
CA ASP A 81 -1.67 27.97 -15.27
C ASP A 81 -0.36 28.56 -14.73
N LEU A 82 0.75 28.25 -15.43
CA LEU A 82 2.06 28.83 -15.19
C LEU A 82 2.35 29.79 -16.35
N ASP A 83 2.26 31.09 -16.09
CA ASP A 83 2.61 32.12 -17.07
C ASP A 83 4.11 32.47 -16.96
N PHE A 84 4.78 32.43 -18.10
CA PHE A 84 6.21 32.63 -18.26
C PHE A 84 6.54 33.89 -19.09
N SER A 85 5.51 34.67 -19.44
CA SER A 85 5.60 35.88 -20.28
C SER A 85 6.58 36.94 -19.76
N ASP A 86 6.66 37.12 -18.44
CA ASP A 86 7.56 38.11 -17.82
C ASP A 86 9.03 37.67 -17.76
N ILE A 87 9.31 36.38 -17.98
CA ILE A 87 10.66 35.80 -17.79
C ILE A 87 11.32 35.45 -19.12
N TYR A 88 10.53 35.08 -20.14
CA TYR A 88 11.06 34.63 -21.43
C TYR A 88 10.61 35.52 -22.59
N GLU A 89 11.53 35.78 -23.51
CA GLU A 89 11.27 36.50 -24.77
C GLU A 89 11.49 35.60 -25.99
N LEU A 90 10.79 35.88 -27.09
CA LEU A 90 10.95 35.16 -28.35
C LEU A 90 12.02 35.86 -29.22
N ARG A 91 12.95 35.08 -29.78
CA ARG A 91 13.97 35.58 -30.73
C ARG A 91 13.92 34.84 -32.06
N MET A 92 14.11 35.57 -33.16
CA MET A 92 14.22 34.98 -34.49
C MET A 92 15.66 34.48 -34.73
N THR A 93 15.83 33.17 -34.91
CA THR A 93 17.11 32.59 -35.32
C THR A 93 17.17 32.56 -36.85
N THR A 94 17.67 33.64 -37.46
CA THR A 94 17.89 33.65 -38.92
C THR A 94 19.08 32.75 -39.25
N ALA A 95 18.82 31.59 -39.84
CA ALA A 95 19.87 30.82 -40.49
C ALA A 95 20.39 31.66 -41.66
N THR A 96 21.60 32.18 -41.55
CA THR A 96 22.27 32.91 -42.63
C THR A 96 22.53 31.93 -43.78
N THR A 97 21.56 31.78 -44.68
CA THR A 97 21.79 31.19 -46.00
C THR A 97 22.64 32.18 -46.78
N SER A 98 23.96 31.99 -46.71
CA SER A 98 24.91 32.66 -47.61
C SER A 98 24.58 32.24 -49.04
N ALA A 99 23.76 33.03 -49.72
CA ALA A 99 23.47 32.87 -51.13
C ALA A 99 24.77 33.13 -51.89
N ARG A 100 25.40 32.03 -52.34
CA ARG A 100 26.57 32.04 -53.22
C ARG A 100 26.30 32.97 -54.41
N HIS A 101 27.02 34.08 -54.39
CA HIS A 101 27.31 35.01 -55.47
C HIS A 101 27.52 34.28 -56.81
N ARG A 102 26.46 34.18 -57.64
CA ARG A 102 26.58 33.85 -59.06
C ARG A 102 26.77 35.16 -59.82
N ARG A 103 27.97 35.35 -60.38
CA ARG A 103 28.31 36.42 -61.32
C ARG A 103 28.00 36.00 -62.77
N PRO A 104 27.80 37.00 -63.66
CA PRO A 104 27.11 36.87 -64.96
C PRO A 104 27.87 36.07 -66.01
#